data_AF-A0A4V1R0I1-F1
#
_entry.id   AF-A0A4V1R0I1-F1
#
_cell.length_a   1.000
_cell.length_b   1.000
_cell.length_c   1.000
_cell.angle_alpha   90.00
_cell.angle_beta   90.00
_cell.angle_gamma   90.00
#
_symmetry.space_group_name_H-M   'P 1'
#
loop_
_entity.id
_entity.type
_entity.pdbx_description
1 polymer ?
#
loop_
_entity_poly.entity_id
_entity_poly.type
_entity_poly.pdbx_seq_one_letter_code
_entity_poly.pdbx_strand_id
1 'polypeptide(L)'
;MSLSFFWSRSFLLNRPFLWLLFIINLLGTGYGYIWYGNQLIDTVSEHPLWRIVFVPDSPTASLFFTVALLYLLFPPRRAQSKIGAGLRAIIEALAVVTSIKYGIWAVAMIFAGAWKGNPLHWQDWMLVASHLGMAVEALLFVRFFTFGRIALIAATGWLLLNDTMDYQLGLFPRLPRVLHDDLKAIELFTYSLSLFSMLLSWLMLLKGRRTGK
;
A
#
# COMPACT_ATOMS: atom_id res chain seq x y z
N MET A 1 -16.76 -12.00 -23.12
CA MET A 1 -16.75 -10.68 -22.45
C MET A 1 -15.49 -9.95 -22.85
N SER A 2 -15.54 -8.66 -23.20
CA SER A 2 -14.34 -7.89 -23.56
C SER A 2 -13.53 -7.55 -22.30
N LEU A 3 -12.19 -7.47 -22.42
CA LEU A 3 -11.31 -7.03 -21.33
C LEU A 3 -11.69 -5.65 -20.78
N SER A 4 -12.29 -4.79 -21.61
CA SER A 4 -12.78 -3.47 -21.21
C SER A 4 -13.91 -3.53 -20.16
N PHE A 5 -14.65 -4.64 -20.06
CA PHE A 5 -15.70 -4.81 -19.06
C PHE A 5 -15.13 -4.83 -17.63
N PHE A 6 -14.02 -5.55 -17.40
CA PHE A 6 -13.37 -5.63 -16.09
C PHE A 6 -12.75 -4.28 -15.66
N TRP A 7 -12.53 -3.37 -16.61
CA TRP A 7 -12.09 -2.01 -16.34
C TRP A 7 -13.25 -1.00 -16.20
N SER A 8 -14.49 -1.43 -16.41
CA SER A 8 -15.65 -0.54 -16.40
C SER A 8 -16.00 -0.07 -14.99
N ARG A 9 -16.61 1.12 -14.91
CA ARG A 9 -17.13 1.67 -13.65
C ARG A 9 -18.24 0.77 -13.07
N SER A 10 -19.09 0.20 -13.92
CA SER A 10 -20.20 -0.66 -13.50
C SER A 10 -19.71 -1.94 -12.83
N PHE A 11 -18.61 -2.53 -13.32
CA PHE A 11 -18.01 -3.70 -12.69
C PHE A 11 -17.28 -3.33 -11.38
N LEU A 12 -16.37 -2.35 -11.41
CA LEU A 12 -15.52 -2.03 -10.25
C LEU A 12 -16.28 -1.40 -9.07
N LEU A 13 -17.37 -0.69 -9.33
CA LEU A 13 -18.23 -0.13 -8.28
C LEU A 13 -19.46 -1.01 -7.97
N ASN A 14 -19.51 -2.23 -8.52
CA ASN A 14 -20.55 -3.19 -8.16
C ASN A 14 -20.41 -3.56 -6.67
N ARG A 15 -21.52 -3.51 -5.91
CA ARG A 15 -21.49 -3.70 -4.45
C ARG A 15 -20.94 -5.08 -4.04
N PRO A 16 -21.41 -6.22 -4.61
CA PRO A 16 -20.78 -7.52 -4.37
C PRO A 16 -19.28 -7.55 -4.60
N PHE A 17 -18.80 -6.94 -5.70
CA PHE A 17 -17.37 -6.88 -6.00
C PHE A 17 -16.59 -6.04 -4.98
N LEU A 18 -17.11 -4.87 -4.59
CA LEU A 18 -16.52 -4.04 -3.54
C LEU A 18 -16.47 -4.77 -2.19
N TRP A 19 -17.50 -5.54 -1.83
CA TRP A 19 -17.50 -6.36 -0.62
C TRP A 19 -16.48 -7.48 -0.67
N LEU A 20 -16.34 -8.16 -1.81
CA LEU A 20 -15.32 -9.18 -2.03
C LEU A 20 -13.91 -8.59 -1.81
N LEU A 21 -13.62 -7.46 -2.46
CA LEU A 21 -12.34 -6.77 -2.30
C LEU A 21 -12.12 -6.30 -0.86
N PHE A 22 -13.15 -5.77 -0.21
CA PHE A 22 -13.09 -5.34 1.19
C PHE A 22 -12.73 -6.51 2.11
N ILE A 23 -13.39 -7.67 1.96
CA ILE A 23 -13.13 -8.85 2.78
C ILE A 23 -11.72 -9.38 2.54
N ILE A 24 -11.29 -9.48 1.27
CA ILE A 24 -9.93 -9.93 0.92
C ILE A 24 -8.87 -9.01 1.53
N ASN A 25 -9.03 -7.68 1.39
CA ASN A 25 -8.10 -6.72 1.98
C ASN A 25 -8.12 -6.74 3.51
N LEU A 26 -9.28 -6.89 4.13
CA LEU A 26 -9.40 -6.98 5.59
C LEU A 26 -8.72 -8.23 6.14
N LEU A 27 -8.96 -9.39 5.52
CA LEU A 27 -8.30 -10.64 5.90
C LEU A 27 -6.79 -10.58 5.62
N GLY A 28 -6.38 -10.03 4.48
CA GLY A 28 -4.98 -9.82 4.13
C GLY A 28 -4.27 -8.89 5.12
N THR A 29 -4.94 -7.82 5.56
CA THR A 29 -4.47 -6.91 6.60
C THR A 29 -4.26 -7.65 7.92
N GLY A 30 -5.25 -8.42 8.37
CA GLY A 30 -5.16 -9.22 9.59
C GLY A 30 -4.03 -10.24 9.54
N TYR A 31 -3.93 -10.99 8.43
CA TYR A 31 -2.82 -11.92 8.21
C TYR A 31 -1.46 -11.22 8.15
N GLY A 32 -1.39 -10.04 7.55
CA GLY A 32 -0.20 -9.20 7.50
C GLY A 32 0.29 -8.80 8.89
N TYR A 33 -0.61 -8.40 9.79
CA TYR A 33 -0.22 -8.13 11.19
C TYR A 33 0.30 -9.38 11.91
N ILE A 34 -0.26 -10.56 11.63
CA ILE A 34 0.25 -11.83 12.15
C ILE A 34 1.64 -12.13 11.59
N TRP A 35 1.87 -11.86 10.30
CA TRP A 35 3.18 -12.02 9.64
C TRP A 35 4.27 -11.18 10.30
N TYR A 36 3.94 -9.93 10.67
CA TYR A 36 4.85 -9.03 11.40
C TYR A 36 4.89 -9.29 12.91
N GLY A 37 4.12 -10.25 13.45
CA GLY A 37 3.89 -10.42 14.89
C GLY A 37 5.16 -10.47 15.73
N ASN A 38 6.14 -11.28 15.32
CA ASN A 38 7.43 -11.35 16.03
C ASN A 38 8.20 -10.02 15.97
N GLN A 39 8.21 -9.34 14.82
CA GLN A 39 8.89 -8.04 14.68
C GLN A 39 8.21 -6.95 15.52
N LEU A 40 6.89 -7.00 15.65
CA LEU A 40 6.12 -6.09 16.50
C LEU A 40 6.43 -6.32 17.99
N ILE A 41 6.52 -7.60 18.42
CA ILE A 41 6.90 -7.95 19.79
C ILE A 41 8.30 -7.43 20.09
N ASP A 42 9.29 -7.74 19.25
CA ASP A 42 10.68 -7.28 19.42
C ASP A 42 10.73 -5.75 19.52
N THR A 43 10.01 -5.04 18.64
CA THR A 43 9.99 -3.56 18.64
C THR A 43 9.41 -3.00 19.94
N VAL A 44 8.32 -3.58 20.45
CA VAL A 44 7.68 -3.12 21.71
C VAL A 44 8.54 -3.44 22.93
N SER A 45 9.22 -4.58 22.91
CA SER A 45 10.06 -5.04 24.02
C SER A 45 11.41 -4.31 24.11
N GLU A 46 11.98 -3.92 22.97
CA GLU A 46 13.37 -3.42 22.91
C GLU A 46 13.47 -1.93 22.59
N HIS A 47 12.38 -1.28 22.15
CA HIS A 47 12.41 0.10 21.67
C HIS A 47 11.24 0.95 22.20
N PRO A 48 11.34 2.29 22.09
CA PRO A 48 10.23 3.18 22.43
C PRO A 48 8.96 2.84 21.64
N LEU A 49 7.81 2.82 22.34
CA LEU A 49 6.51 2.39 21.80
C LEU A 49 6.09 3.08 20.50
N TRP A 50 6.51 4.33 20.26
CA TRP A 50 6.15 5.06 19.05
C TRP A 50 6.67 4.39 17.77
N ARG A 51 7.74 3.59 17.83
CA ARG A 51 8.31 2.90 16.66
C ARG A 51 7.35 1.90 16.04
N ILE A 52 6.40 1.36 16.81
CA ILE A 52 5.45 0.35 16.34
C ILE A 52 4.63 0.82 15.14
N VAL A 53 4.40 2.13 15.00
CA VAL A 53 3.60 2.69 13.90
C VAL A 53 4.31 2.58 12.54
N PHE A 54 5.64 2.42 12.55
CA PHE A 54 6.45 2.33 11.33
C PHE A 54 6.77 0.90 10.92
N VAL A 55 6.49 -0.10 11.77
CA VAL A 55 6.89 -1.50 11.52
C VAL A 55 5.95 -2.24 10.55
N PRO A 56 4.62 -2.22 10.71
CA PRO A 56 3.74 -3.02 9.88
C PRO A 56 3.46 -2.30 8.56
N ASP A 57 4.41 -2.34 7.64
CA ASP A 57 4.40 -1.68 6.33
C ASP A 57 3.18 -2.04 5.45
N SER A 58 3.26 -3.14 4.70
CA SER A 58 2.20 -3.56 3.79
C SER A 58 0.87 -3.87 4.50
N PRO A 59 0.82 -4.35 5.77
CA PRO A 59 -0.44 -4.45 6.51
C PRO A 59 -1.11 -3.09 6.75
N THR A 60 -0.35 -2.03 7.02
CA THR A 60 -0.92 -0.68 7.19
C THR A 60 -1.38 -0.11 5.85
N ALA A 61 -0.68 -0.41 4.76
CA ALA A 61 -1.12 -0.05 3.41
C ALA A 61 -2.47 -0.69 3.04
N SER A 62 -2.61 -2.01 3.25
CA SER A 62 -3.86 -2.71 3.01
C SER A 62 -4.96 -2.26 3.97
N LEU A 63 -4.64 -1.85 5.20
CA LEU A 63 -5.60 -1.25 6.12
C LEU A 63 -6.16 0.07 5.56
N PHE A 64 -5.31 0.98 5.10
CA PHE A 64 -5.77 2.21 4.46
C PHE A 64 -6.64 1.93 3.25
N PHE A 65 -6.27 0.94 2.44
CA PHE A 65 -7.05 0.53 1.28
C PHE A 65 -8.42 -0.06 1.68
N THR A 66 -8.45 -0.91 2.71
CA THR A 66 -9.68 -1.44 3.31
C THR A 66 -10.62 -0.31 3.75
N VAL A 67 -10.09 0.72 4.41
CA VAL A 67 -10.88 1.90 4.81
C VAL A 67 -11.31 2.73 3.59
N ALA A 68 -10.47 2.86 2.56
CA ALA A 68 -10.83 3.53 1.32
C ALA A 68 -11.99 2.81 0.59
N LEU A 69 -12.03 1.48 0.61
CA LEU A 69 -13.15 0.69 0.10
C LEU A 69 -14.44 0.93 0.91
N LEU A 70 -14.36 1.15 2.23
CA LEU A 70 -15.54 1.54 3.02
C LEU A 70 -16.13 2.87 2.55
N TYR A 71 -15.31 3.85 2.16
CA TYR A 71 -15.81 5.09 1.58
C TYR A 71 -16.50 4.89 0.22
N LEU A 72 -16.15 3.84 -0.53
CA LEU A 72 -16.86 3.48 -1.76
C LEU A 72 -18.14 2.68 -1.50
N LEU A 73 -18.13 1.77 -0.52
CA LEU A 73 -19.29 1.00 -0.09
C LEU A 73 -20.36 1.86 0.58
N PHE A 74 -19.92 2.86 1.35
CA PHE A 74 -20.75 3.81 2.09
C PHE A 74 -20.31 5.25 1.78
N PRO A 75 -20.62 5.77 0.57
CA PRO A 75 -20.26 7.13 0.19
C PRO A 75 -20.76 8.15 1.22
N PRO A 76 -19.88 9.02 1.76
CA PRO A 76 -20.28 10.07 2.68
C PRO A 76 -21.41 10.92 2.11
N ARG A 77 -22.43 11.20 2.92
CA ARG A 77 -23.54 12.08 2.53
C ARG A 77 -23.05 13.52 2.31
N ARG A 78 -23.82 14.30 1.55
CA ARG A 78 -23.52 15.68 1.10
C ARG A 78 -23.12 16.68 2.21
N ALA A 79 -23.38 16.39 3.49
CA ALA A 79 -23.08 17.22 4.65
C ALA A 79 -21.77 16.84 5.38
N GLN A 80 -20.75 16.37 4.65
CA GLN A 80 -19.46 16.03 5.26
C GLN A 80 -18.70 17.30 5.71
N SER A 81 -18.21 17.31 6.95
CA SER A 81 -17.38 18.39 7.47
C SER A 81 -16.06 18.51 6.69
N LYS A 82 -15.46 19.71 6.65
CA LYS A 82 -14.15 19.94 6.00
C LYS A 82 -13.07 19.01 6.54
N ILE A 83 -13.09 18.75 7.85
CA ILE A 83 -12.16 17.83 8.52
C ILE A 83 -12.37 16.40 8.02
N GLY A 84 -13.63 15.92 7.97
CA GLY A 84 -13.94 14.58 7.47
C GLY A 84 -13.52 14.38 6.01
N ALA A 85 -13.73 15.39 5.16
CA ALA A 85 -13.29 15.35 3.78
C ALA A 85 -11.74 15.31 3.66
N GLY A 86 -11.05 16.08 4.50
CA GLY A 86 -9.58 16.07 4.59
C GLY A 86 -9.03 14.70 5.03
N LEU A 87 -9.58 14.12 6.09
CA LEU A 87 -9.18 12.80 6.59
C LEU A 87 -9.39 11.72 5.53
N ARG A 88 -10.56 11.71 4.88
CA ARG A 88 -10.84 10.79 3.77
C ARG A 88 -9.80 10.94 2.65
N ALA A 89 -9.49 12.17 2.24
CA ALA A 89 -8.51 12.42 1.20
C ALA A 89 -7.11 11.90 1.59
N ILE A 90 -6.70 12.08 2.85
CA ILE A 90 -5.41 11.55 3.34
C ILE A 90 -5.41 10.02 3.33
N ILE A 91 -6.47 9.37 3.82
CA ILE A 91 -6.59 7.91 3.84
C ILE A 91 -6.58 7.34 2.42
N GLU A 92 -7.35 7.93 1.50
CA GLU A 92 -7.37 7.49 0.09
C GLU A 92 -6.00 7.70 -0.58
N ALA A 93 -5.31 8.80 -0.27
CA ALA A 93 -3.97 9.05 -0.79
C ALA A 93 -2.97 8.01 -0.27
N LEU A 94 -2.95 7.77 1.06
CA LEU A 94 -2.12 6.76 1.71
C LEU A 94 -2.40 5.38 1.12
N ALA A 95 -3.67 4.99 1.02
CA ALA A 95 -4.11 3.73 0.42
C ALA A 95 -3.52 3.49 -0.97
N VAL A 96 -3.47 4.52 -1.82
CA VAL A 96 -2.92 4.37 -3.16
C VAL A 96 -1.40 4.33 -3.14
N VAL A 97 -0.73 5.32 -2.52
CA VAL A 97 0.73 5.41 -2.62
C VAL A 97 1.44 4.28 -1.89
N THR A 98 0.92 3.85 -0.75
CA THR A 98 1.52 2.76 0.04
C THR A 98 1.29 1.42 -0.65
N SER A 99 0.09 1.14 -1.15
CA SER A 99 -0.21 -0.13 -1.84
C SER A 99 0.60 -0.30 -3.14
N ILE A 100 0.83 0.77 -3.89
CA ILE A 100 1.74 0.72 -5.05
C ILE A 100 3.17 0.44 -4.61
N LYS A 101 3.70 1.18 -3.61
CA LYS A 101 5.07 0.99 -3.11
C LYS A 101 5.26 -0.43 -2.61
N TYR A 102 4.55 -0.82 -1.54
CA TYR A 102 4.78 -2.09 -0.88
C TYR A 102 4.36 -3.28 -1.75
N GLY A 103 3.34 -3.10 -2.60
CA GLY A 103 2.94 -4.10 -3.58
C GLY A 103 4.07 -4.47 -4.56
N ILE A 104 4.80 -3.46 -5.05
CA ILE A 104 5.96 -3.69 -5.94
C ILE A 104 7.19 -4.12 -5.14
N TRP A 105 7.43 -3.48 -3.98
CA TRP A 105 8.62 -3.71 -3.17
C TRP A 105 8.75 -5.16 -2.71
N ALA A 106 7.67 -5.74 -2.17
CA ALA A 106 7.69 -7.12 -1.67
C ALA A 106 8.04 -8.12 -2.79
N VAL A 107 7.43 -7.94 -3.96
CA VAL A 107 7.70 -8.77 -5.15
C VAL A 107 9.16 -8.64 -5.57
N ALA A 108 9.69 -7.41 -5.59
CA ALA A 108 11.09 -7.15 -5.92
C ALA A 108 12.04 -7.82 -4.92
N MET A 109 11.78 -7.72 -3.61
CA MET A 109 12.63 -8.33 -2.58
C MET A 109 12.62 -9.86 -2.62
N ILE A 110 11.45 -10.46 -2.86
CA ILE A 110 11.32 -11.91 -3.00
C ILE A 110 12.14 -12.42 -4.18
N PHE A 111 12.01 -11.79 -5.36
CA PHE A 111 12.76 -12.22 -6.53
C PHE A 111 14.25 -11.84 -6.47
N ALA A 112 14.61 -10.73 -5.84
CA ALA A 112 16.02 -10.40 -5.57
C ALA A 112 16.67 -11.43 -4.65
N GLY A 113 15.97 -11.85 -3.60
CA GLY A 113 16.42 -12.94 -2.73
C GLY A 113 16.59 -14.25 -3.49
N ALA A 114 15.60 -14.61 -4.33
CA ALA A 114 15.67 -15.81 -5.16
C ALA A 114 16.84 -15.79 -6.14
N TRP A 115 17.09 -14.64 -6.78
CA TRP A 115 18.24 -14.44 -7.66
C TRP A 115 19.58 -14.65 -6.94
N LYS A 116 19.65 -14.32 -5.64
CA LYS A 116 20.81 -14.56 -4.77
C LYS A 116 20.81 -15.93 -4.08
N GLY A 117 19.93 -16.84 -4.50
CA GLY A 117 19.92 -18.23 -4.02
C GLY A 117 19.04 -18.49 -2.79
N ASN A 118 18.21 -17.54 -2.36
CA ASN A 118 17.17 -17.82 -1.36
C ASN A 118 16.07 -18.70 -2.00
N PRO A 119 15.80 -19.92 -1.49
CA PRO A 119 14.78 -20.78 -2.06
C PRO A 119 13.39 -20.13 -1.95
N LEU A 120 12.58 -20.29 -3.00
CA LEU A 120 11.18 -19.87 -2.98
C LEU A 120 10.31 -20.99 -2.40
N HIS A 121 9.46 -20.62 -1.46
CA HIS A 121 8.45 -21.46 -0.84
C HIS A 121 7.04 -21.02 -1.26
N TRP A 122 6.03 -21.77 -0.86
CA TRP A 122 4.65 -21.45 -1.22
C TRP A 122 4.20 -20.10 -0.64
N GLN A 123 4.71 -19.72 0.53
CA GLN A 123 4.43 -18.44 1.16
C GLN A 123 4.93 -17.27 0.30
N ASP A 124 6.09 -17.41 -0.35
CA ASP A 124 6.64 -16.38 -1.22
C ASP A 124 5.72 -16.13 -2.42
N TRP A 125 5.18 -17.20 -3.01
CA TRP A 125 4.20 -17.08 -4.10
C TRP A 125 2.88 -16.46 -3.65
N MET A 126 2.40 -16.82 -2.45
CA MET A 126 1.23 -16.18 -1.85
C MET A 126 1.48 -14.68 -1.63
N LEU A 127 2.65 -14.29 -1.14
CA LEU A 127 3.04 -12.89 -0.95
C LEU A 127 3.17 -12.16 -2.28
N VAL A 128 3.81 -12.76 -3.30
CA VAL A 128 3.90 -12.18 -4.64
C VAL A 128 2.50 -11.91 -5.20
N ALA A 129 1.60 -12.89 -5.13
CA ALA A 129 0.24 -12.73 -5.64
C ALA A 129 -0.55 -11.65 -4.89
N SER A 130 -0.49 -11.64 -3.55
CA SER A 130 -1.23 -10.67 -2.74
C SER A 130 -0.71 -9.24 -2.92
N HIS A 131 0.61 -9.05 -2.98
CA HIS A 131 1.25 -7.74 -3.13
C HIS A 131 1.10 -7.18 -4.55
N LEU A 132 1.19 -8.01 -5.59
CA LEU A 132 0.80 -7.62 -6.95
C LEU A 132 -0.68 -7.21 -6.99
N GLY A 133 -1.54 -7.96 -6.29
CA GLY A 133 -2.95 -7.61 -6.10
C GLY A 133 -3.13 -6.20 -5.54
N MET A 134 -2.42 -5.85 -4.46
CA MET A 134 -2.46 -4.51 -3.86
C MET A 134 -2.07 -3.41 -4.85
N ALA A 135 -0.97 -3.58 -5.58
CA ALA A 135 -0.51 -2.60 -6.55
C ALA A 135 -1.52 -2.41 -7.70
N VAL A 136 -2.05 -3.51 -8.24
CA VAL A 136 -3.05 -3.49 -9.32
C VAL A 136 -4.35 -2.86 -8.84
N GLU A 137 -4.82 -3.21 -7.64
CA GLU A 137 -6.03 -2.67 -7.06
C GLU A 137 -5.94 -1.15 -6.85
N ALA A 138 -4.81 -0.66 -6.33
CA ALA A 138 -4.56 0.77 -6.19
C ALA A 138 -4.65 1.52 -7.53
N LEU A 139 -4.06 0.97 -8.59
CA LEU A 139 -4.13 1.55 -9.94
C LEU A 139 -5.52 1.50 -10.55
N LEU A 140 -6.31 0.46 -10.26
CA LEU A 140 -7.68 0.34 -10.72
C LEU A 140 -8.62 1.38 -10.08
N PHE A 141 -8.45 1.59 -8.77
CA PHE A 141 -9.38 2.33 -7.93
C PHE A 141 -9.03 3.81 -7.70
N VAL A 142 -7.78 4.23 -7.95
CA VAL A 142 -7.34 5.63 -7.76
C VAL A 142 -8.27 6.66 -8.43
N ARG A 143 -8.87 6.32 -9.57
CA ARG A 143 -9.83 7.18 -10.30
C ARG A 143 -11.18 7.39 -9.61
N PHE A 144 -11.52 6.58 -8.61
CA PHE A 144 -12.75 6.69 -7.84
C PHE A 144 -12.54 7.41 -6.51
N PHE A 145 -11.29 7.62 -6.12
CA PHE A 145 -10.93 8.38 -4.94
C PHE A 145 -10.91 9.89 -5.20
N THR A 146 -11.02 10.65 -4.12
CA THR A 146 -11.29 12.08 -4.11
C THR A 146 -10.09 12.93 -3.71
N PHE A 147 -8.97 12.28 -3.35
CA PHE A 147 -7.80 12.99 -2.85
C PHE A 147 -7.15 13.93 -3.88
N GLY A 148 -6.65 15.06 -3.37
CA GLY A 148 -5.96 16.08 -4.16
C GLY A 148 -4.44 16.06 -3.96
N ARG A 149 -3.76 17.04 -4.57
CA ARG A 149 -2.30 17.21 -4.48
C ARG A 149 -1.79 17.29 -3.04
N ILE A 150 -2.50 18.01 -2.18
CA ILE A 150 -2.08 18.22 -0.79
C ILE A 150 -2.06 16.89 -0.03
N ALA A 151 -3.13 16.09 -0.14
CA ALA A 151 -3.19 14.78 0.48
C ALA A 151 -2.14 13.81 -0.09
N LEU A 152 -1.89 13.87 -1.41
CA LEU A 152 -0.83 13.08 -2.04
C LEU A 152 0.57 13.44 -1.50
N ILE A 153 0.87 14.73 -1.37
CA ILE A 153 2.14 15.20 -0.79
C ILE A 153 2.26 14.74 0.67
N ALA A 154 1.21 14.90 1.47
CA ALA A 154 1.20 14.46 2.87
C ALA A 154 1.42 12.94 2.99
N ALA A 155 0.72 12.14 2.18
CA ALA A 155 0.88 10.69 2.14
C ALA A 155 2.27 10.26 1.68
N THR A 156 2.86 10.97 0.72
CA THR A 156 4.25 10.72 0.29
C THR A 156 5.24 11.12 1.38
N GLY A 157 5.00 12.21 2.11
CA GLY A 157 5.80 12.59 3.26
C GLY A 157 5.80 11.52 4.35
N TRP A 158 4.64 10.90 4.62
CA TRP A 158 4.54 9.73 5.49
C TRP A 158 5.38 8.55 4.97
N LEU A 159 5.32 8.27 3.67
CA LEU A 159 6.05 7.18 3.03
C LEU A 159 7.57 7.36 3.15
N LEU A 160 8.07 8.58 2.87
CA LEU A 160 9.50 8.91 3.00
C LEU A 160 9.96 8.91 4.46
N LEU A 161 9.09 9.31 5.39
CA LEU A 161 9.36 9.20 6.81
C LEU A 161 9.52 7.73 7.21
N ASN A 162 8.62 6.85 6.76
CA ASN A 162 8.72 5.42 6.97
C ASN A 162 10.00 4.84 6.36
N ASP A 163 10.37 5.19 5.12
CA ASP A 163 11.65 4.78 4.51
C ASP A 163 12.86 5.19 5.38
N THR A 164 12.79 6.39 5.98
CA THR A 164 13.83 6.88 6.87
C THR A 164 13.89 6.07 8.16
N MET A 165 12.75 5.74 8.76
CA MET A 165 12.69 4.91 9.96
C MET A 165 13.20 3.48 9.68
N ASP A 166 12.87 2.93 8.51
CA ASP A 166 13.30 1.62 8.06
C ASP A 166 14.81 1.49 8.04
N TYR A 167 15.50 2.37 7.30
CA TYR A 167 16.94 2.19 7.04
C TYR A 167 17.84 2.94 8.02
N GLN A 168 17.39 4.03 8.65
CA GLN A 168 18.19 4.77 9.64
C GLN A 168 18.04 4.21 11.05
N LEU A 169 16.88 3.59 11.38
CA LEU A 169 16.65 2.96 12.69
C LEU A 169 16.54 1.44 12.62
N GLY A 170 16.70 0.83 11.45
CA GLY A 170 16.67 -0.62 11.27
C GLY A 170 15.28 -1.23 11.43
N LEU A 171 14.21 -0.49 11.14
CA LEU A 171 12.82 -0.98 11.24
C LEU A 171 12.33 -1.70 9.98
N PHE A 172 13.15 -1.78 8.92
CA PHE A 172 12.78 -2.40 7.65
C PHE A 172 12.23 -3.82 7.83
N PRO A 173 11.33 -4.30 6.94
CA PRO A 173 10.80 -5.66 7.01
C PRO A 173 11.90 -6.70 7.00
N ARG A 174 11.76 -7.78 7.77
CA ARG A 174 12.78 -8.85 7.82
C ARG A 174 13.08 -9.39 6.42
N LEU A 175 14.32 -9.19 5.97
CA LEU A 175 14.83 -9.65 4.68
C LEU A 175 15.55 -11.00 4.80
N PRO A 176 15.57 -11.82 3.73
CA PRO A 176 16.49 -12.95 3.64
C PRO A 176 17.94 -12.51 3.86
N ARG A 177 18.72 -13.33 4.59
CA ARG A 177 20.14 -13.01 4.93
C ARG A 177 20.99 -12.66 3.70
N VAL A 178 20.73 -13.31 2.56
CA VAL A 178 21.44 -13.08 1.29
C VAL A 178 21.33 -11.65 0.74
N LEU A 179 20.36 -10.86 1.23
CA LEU A 179 20.15 -9.46 0.83
C LEU A 179 20.80 -8.43 1.77
N HIS A 180 21.37 -8.87 2.91
CA HIS A 180 21.94 -7.92 3.89
C HIS A 180 23.17 -7.17 3.35
N ASP A 181 23.91 -7.76 2.41
CA ASP A 181 25.04 -7.09 1.76
C ASP A 181 24.60 -5.99 0.78
N ASP A 182 23.31 -5.95 0.40
CA ASP A 182 22.76 -4.98 -0.55
C ASP A 182 21.92 -3.89 0.12
N LEU A 183 21.91 -3.79 1.46
CA LEU A 183 20.99 -2.89 2.18
C LEU A 183 21.00 -1.45 1.67
N LYS A 184 22.16 -0.92 1.26
CA LYS A 184 22.27 0.43 0.66
C LYS A 184 21.57 0.54 -0.69
N ALA A 185 21.68 -0.49 -1.53
CA ALA A 185 20.98 -0.54 -2.82
C ALA A 185 19.47 -0.70 -2.62
N ILE A 186 19.08 -1.50 -1.62
CA ILE A 186 17.67 -1.68 -1.26
C ILE A 186 17.10 -0.38 -0.68
N GLU A 187 17.82 0.33 0.19
CA GLU A 187 17.43 1.66 0.69
C GLU A 187 17.17 2.64 -0.46
N LEU A 188 18.12 2.77 -1.39
CA LEU A 188 17.98 3.63 -2.55
C LEU A 188 16.77 3.23 -3.42
N PHE A 189 16.58 1.92 -3.61
CA PHE A 189 15.42 1.39 -4.33
C PHE A 189 14.11 1.74 -3.62
N THR A 190 14.04 1.61 -2.29
CA THR A 190 12.85 1.91 -1.48
C THR A 190 12.47 3.39 -1.62
N TYR A 191 13.42 4.32 -1.44
CA TYR A 191 13.17 5.76 -1.63
C TYR A 191 12.74 6.10 -3.07
N SER A 192 13.41 5.50 -4.06
CA SER A 192 13.07 5.69 -5.48
C SER A 192 11.66 5.19 -5.77
N LEU A 193 11.25 4.08 -5.16
CA LEU A 193 9.94 3.50 -5.33
C LEU A 193 8.84 4.34 -4.66
N SER A 194 9.14 5.00 -3.54
CA SER A 194 8.25 5.98 -2.91
C SER A 194 7.98 7.18 -3.82
N LEU A 195 9.01 7.73 -4.46
CA LEU A 195 8.87 8.81 -5.46
C LEU A 195 8.14 8.32 -6.72
N PHE A 196 8.45 7.12 -7.19
CA PHE A 196 7.75 6.49 -8.31
C PHE A 196 6.25 6.32 -8.03
N SER A 197 5.90 5.84 -6.83
CA SER A 197 4.51 5.66 -6.40
C SER A 197 3.75 6.99 -6.36
N MET A 198 4.37 8.05 -5.83
CA MET A 198 3.82 9.40 -5.88
C MET A 198 3.59 9.86 -7.32
N LEU A 199 4.59 9.72 -8.20
CA LEU A 199 4.50 10.13 -9.59
C LEU A 199 3.38 9.38 -10.33
N LEU A 200 3.30 8.06 -10.17
CA LEU A 200 2.29 7.25 -10.80
C LEU A 200 0.87 7.63 -10.33
N SER A 201 0.70 7.82 -9.02
CA SER A 201 -0.55 8.30 -8.42
C SER A 201 -0.94 9.68 -8.96
N TRP A 202 0.04 10.59 -9.11
CA TRP A 202 -0.16 11.91 -9.67
C TRP A 202 -0.64 11.87 -11.13
N LEU A 203 0.00 11.06 -11.96
CA LEU A 203 -0.37 10.88 -13.37
C LEU A 203 -1.79 10.32 -13.52
N MET A 204 -2.17 9.37 -12.66
CA MET A 204 -3.52 8.80 -12.66
C MET A 204 -4.59 9.82 -12.24
N LEU A 205 -4.31 10.66 -11.23
CA LEU A 205 -5.19 11.77 -10.85
C LEU A 205 -5.41 12.77 -12.00
N LEU A 206 -4.35 13.12 -12.72
CA LEU A 206 -4.43 14.02 -13.87
C LEU A 206 -5.31 13.45 -14.99
N LYS A 207 -5.19 12.15 -15.28
CA LYS A 207 -5.99 11.47 -16.29
C LYS A 207 -7.47 11.45 -15.90
N GLY A 208 -7.79 11.11 -14.65
CA GLY A 208 -9.17 11.06 -14.16
C GLY A 208 -9.90 12.41 -14.21
N ARG A 209 -9.18 13.52 -13.96
CA ARG A 209 -9.74 14.89 -14.05
C ARG A 209 -10.03 15.34 -15.48
N ARG A 210 -9.35 14.77 -16.49
CA ARG A 210 -9.55 15.11 -17.91
C ARG A 210 -10.76 14.41 -18.52
N THR A 211 -11.11 13.21 -18.03
CA THR A 211 -12.27 12.43 -18.51
C THR A 211 -13.60 12.78 -17.83
N GLY A 212 -13.59 13.68 -16.84
CA GLY A 212 -14.77 14.17 -16.13
C GLY A 212 -15.21 15.59 -16.52
N LYS A 213 -14.62 16.14 -17.59
CA LYS A 213 -15.08 17.33 -18.32
C LYS A 213 -15.55 16.88 -19.69
#